data_AF-A0A0A2BNJ5-F1
#
_entry.id   AF-A0A0A2BNJ5-F1
#
_cell.length_a   1.000
_cell.length_b   1.000
_cell.length_c   1.000
_cell.angle_alpha   90.00
_cell.angle_beta   90.00
_cell.angle_gamma   90.00
#
_symmetry.space_group_name_H-M   'P 1'
#
loop_
_entity.id
_entity.type
_entity.pdbx_description
1 polymer ?
#
loop_
_entity_poly.entity_id
_entity_poly.type
_entity_poly.pdbx_seq_one_letter_code
_entity_poly.pdbx_strand_id
1 'polypeptide(L)' 'MLWMQTHFESSHWETISSNEVSLSTSDAAMLLNDAQEAGLILSSVPAITISLNSKENSLK' A
#
# COMPACT_ATOMS: atom_id res chain seq x y z
N MET A 1 3.15 12.91 9.19
CA MET A 1 2.37 11.86 9.90
C MET A 1 0.99 12.36 10.37
N LEU A 2 0.56 13.55 9.94
CA LEU A 2 -0.76 14.12 10.25
C LEU A 2 -1.89 13.40 9.50
N TRP A 3 -1.62 12.90 8.29
CA TRP A 3 -2.62 12.27 7.44
C TRP A 3 -3.25 11.04 8.12
N MET A 4 -2.43 10.17 8.71
CA MET A 4 -2.95 9.02 9.45
C MET A 4 -3.77 9.43 10.68
N GLN A 5 -3.44 10.55 11.33
CA GLN A 5 -4.17 11.02 12.52
C GLN A 5 -5.56 11.57 12.18
N THR A 6 -5.78 12.06 10.96
CA THR A 6 -7.08 12.61 10.53
C THR A 6 -7.95 11.62 9.78
N HIS A 7 -7.35 10.60 9.15
CA HIS A 7 -8.07 9.63 8.33
C HIS A 7 -8.31 8.28 9.01
N PHE A 8 -7.58 7.96 10.08
CA PHE A 8 -7.68 6.67 10.76
C PHE A 8 -7.60 6.80 12.28
N GLU A 9 -8.44 6.02 12.98
CA GLU A 9 -8.22 5.71 14.39
C GLU A 9 -6.88 4.99 14.58
N SER A 10 -6.20 5.22 15.70
CA SER A 10 -4.86 4.68 15.99
C SER A 10 -4.76 3.16 15.82
N SER A 11 -5.84 2.43 16.11
CA SER A 11 -5.92 0.97 15.97
C SER A 11 -5.78 0.48 14.52
N HIS A 12 -6.01 1.34 13.53
CA HIS A 12 -5.91 0.97 12.10
C HIS A 12 -4.49 1.13 11.55
N TRP A 13 -3.59 1.79 12.29
CA TRP A 13 -2.22 2.04 11.83
C TRP A 13 -1.42 0.72 11.76
N GLU A 14 -1.64 -0.17 12.73
CA GLU A 14 -1.02 -1.50 12.77
C GLU A 14 -1.54 -2.42 11.67
N THR A 15 -2.80 -2.26 11.27
CA THR A 15 -3.41 -3.03 10.17
C THR A 15 -2.83 -2.59 8.82
N ILE A 16 -2.54 -1.30 8.66
CA ILE A 16 -1.84 -0.76 7.47
C ILE A 16 -0.40 -1.28 7.41
N SER A 17 0.32 -1.27 8.53
CA SER A 17 1.72 -1.74 8.55
C SER A 17 1.86 -3.26 8.42
N SER A 18 0.83 -4.02 8.81
CA SER A 18 0.79 -5.49 8.70
C SER A 18 0.35 -6.00 7.33
N ASN A 19 0.17 -5.11 6.35
CA ASN A 19 -0.31 -5.44 5.00
C ASN A 19 -1.70 -6.12 5.00
N GLU A 20 -2.49 -5.88 6.05
CA GLU A 20 -3.85 -6.40 6.22
C GLU A 20 -4.92 -5.47 5.63
N VAL A 21 -4.52 -4.24 5.27
CA VAL A 21 -5.37 -3.24 4.62
C VAL A 21 -4.69 -2.70 3.37
N SER A 22 -5.47 -2.53 2.29
CA SER A 22 -5.03 -1.86 1.07
C SER A 22 -5.57 -0.44 1.04
N LEU A 23 -4.69 0.53 0.74
CA LEU A 23 -5.08 1.92 0.53
C LEU A 23 -5.36 2.19 -0.95
N SER A 24 -6.23 3.15 -1.22
CA SER A 24 -6.39 3.67 -2.58
C SER A 24 -5.11 4.39 -3.02
N THR A 25 -4.89 4.51 -4.33
CA THR A 25 -3.70 5.19 -4.87
C THR A 25 -3.60 6.64 -4.41
N SER A 26 -4.72 7.36 -4.31
CA SER A 26 -4.75 8.74 -3.83
C SER A 26 -4.37 8.86 -2.36
N ASP A 27 -4.89 7.95 -1.53
CA ASP A 27 -4.61 7.92 -0.10
C ASP A 27 -3.16 7.56 0.18
N ALA A 28 -2.63 6.57 -0.55
CA ALA A 28 -1.23 6.19 -0.49
C ALA A 28 -0.30 7.35 -0.90
N ALA A 29 -0.68 8.14 -1.91
CA ALA A 29 0.09 9.32 -2.33
C ALA A 29 0.09 10.43 -1.27
N MET A 30 -1.06 10.70 -0.63
CA MET A 30 -1.14 11.68 0.45
C MET A 30 -0.34 11.25 1.68
N LEU A 31 -0.42 9.97 2.05
CA LEU A 31 0.39 9.40 3.14
C LEU A 31 1.89 9.49 2.84
N LEU A 32 2.30 9.20 1.61
CA LEU A 32 3.71 9.33 1.19
C LEU A 32 4.22 10.77 1.37
N ASN A 33 3.45 11.76 0.90
CA ASN A 33 3.82 13.17 1.02
C ASN A 33 3.94 13.60 2.50
N ASP A 34 2.94 13.26 3.31
CA ASP A 34 2.92 13.59 4.74
C ASP A 34 4.06 12.90 5.54
N ALA A 35 4.53 11.75 5.09
CA ALA A 35 5.68 11.08 5.67
C ALA A 35 7.01 11.72 5.22
N GLN A 36 7.12 12.17 3.96
CA GLN A 36 8.25 12.94 3.46
C GLN A 36 8.37 14.30 4.16
N GLU A 37 7.27 15.00 4.37
CA GLU A 37 7.22 16.27 5.12
C GLU A 37 7.67 16.11 6.59
N ALA A 38 7.45 14.92 7.17
CA ALA A 38 7.97 14.57 8.49
C ALA A 38 9.47 14.23 8.51
N GLY A 39 10.15 14.31 7.36
CA GLY A 39 11.59 14.04 7.21
C GLY A 39 11.93 12.56 6.99
N LEU A 40 10.96 11.70 6.69
CA LEU A 40 11.22 10.29 6.39
C LEU A 40 11.68 10.13 4.93
N ILE A 41 12.75 9.36 4.74
CA ILE A 41 13.24 8.99 3.41
C ILE A 41 12.53 7.69 2.99
N LEU A 42 11.70 7.79 1.97
CA LEU A 42 10.86 6.69 1.50
C LEU A 42 11.19 6.33 0.05
N SER A 43 11.13 5.04 -0.26
CA SER A 43 11.27 4.51 -1.62
C SER A 43 10.04 3.67 -1.94
N SER A 44 9.35 4.00 -3.03
CA SER A 44 8.24 3.18 -3.52
C SER A 44 8.80 2.00 -4.31
N VAL A 45 8.37 0.79 -3.96
CA VAL A 45 8.69 -0.42 -4.71
C VAL A 45 7.45 -0.79 -5.52
N PRO A 46 7.53 -0.82 -6.86
CA PRO A 46 6.39 -1.23 -7.68
C PRO A 46 6.03 -2.69 -7.35
N ALA A 47 4.73 -2.95 -7.16
CA ALA A 47 4.24 -4.29 -6.94
C ALA A 47 4.53 -5.16 -8.17
N ILE A 48 5.27 -6.26 -7.98
CA ILE A 48 5.50 -7.25 -9.03
C ILE A 48 4.35 -8.25 -8.97
N THR A 49 3.35 -8.05 -9.83
CA THR A 49 2.27 -9.03 -9.99
C THR A 49 2.73 -10.17 -10.90
N ILE A 50 2.99 -11.33 -10.30
CA ILE A 50 3.28 -12.55 -11.06
C ILE A 50 1.94 -13.17 -11.47
N SER A 51 1.51 -12.95 -12.71
CA SER A 51 0.39 -13.72 -13.29
C SER A 51 0.86 -15.13 -13.61
N LEU A 52 0.41 -16.11 -12.81
CA LEU A 52 0.54 -17.53 -13.14
C LEU A 52 -0.35 -17.83 -14.35
N ASN A 53 0.24 -17.83 -15.54
CA ASN A 53 -0.47 -18.13 -16.76
C ASN A 53 -0.68 -19.65 -16.85
N SER A 54 -1.76 -20.15 -16.23
CA SER A 54 -2.16 -21.55 -16.38
C SER A 54 -2.74 -21.76 -17.78
N LYS A 55 -1.87 -22.01 -18.76
CA LYS A 55 -2.27 -22.64 -20.02
C LYS A 55 -2.42 -24.14 -19.75
N GLU A 56 -3.51 -24.53 -19.08
CA GLU A 56 -3.92 -25.92 -19.14
C GLU A 56 -4.47 -26.21 -20.53
N ASN A 57 -3.63 -26.94 -21.24
CA ASN A 57 -3.78 -27.46 -22.56
C ASN A 57 -4.99 -28.41 -22.61
N SER A 58 -6.18 -27.89 -22.88
CA SER A 58 -7.33 -28.74 -23.23
C SER A 58 -7.23 -29.11 -24.72
N LEU A 59 -6.23 -29.95 -25.03
CA LEU A 59 -6.13 -30.70 -26.28
C LEU A 59 -6.53 -32.15 -26.00
N LYS A 60 -7.80 -32.44 -26.26
CA LYS A 60 -8.39 -33.66 -26.87
C LYS A 60 -9.72 -34.03 -26.23
#